data_AF-A0A1V5TV61-F1
#
_entry.id   AF-A0A1V5TV61-F1
#
_cell.length_a   1.000
_cell.length_b   1.000
_cell.length_c   1.000
_cell.angle_alpha   90.00
_cell.angle_beta   90.00
_cell.angle_gamma   90.00
#
_symmetry.space_group_name_H-M   'P 1'
#
loop_
_entity.id
_entity.type
_entity.pdbx_description
1 polymer ?
#
loop_
_entity_poly.entity_id
_entity_poly.type
_entity_poly.pdbx_seq_one_letter_code
_entity_poly.pdbx_strand_id
1 'polypeptide(L)'
;MNRAFKKITAAFLALAFVLSASAAGFAAPVASAGIPPASAWGDGNPVVVVPGIGMSDVSLYDDQGNRIPNEGTFKDKWKVLNLCTDDLMNDIWKLVPRLLMSIILQRDCGLSKTVREYMPGMFKYAKHDLNGKPVENVKAIEKNYPLSQFSEEDRADFFGMMPMEKFSNLVGEDKIYLFNFPPFSNTYDQAKRLDEFIQMVKSQTGYKQVSLVPLSLGGVVTNAYFDLYLDKGDVAKVVNVVSAQGGSYVFADLVSKNYASNSAELFYKDMMPQLMNGYQGYLINLALRLLPKRVFNNVLDAAFDVVRSDFFVNTPSMWSIVPADRYPALADTYLGDSAHAVIREQTDRYYAYQSTLRERTNDLLEKGIKIYNIAGYGFNFGHGWGDYQYFQFFACAENINSDGIIQLTSTAMGTYACAPGTTLPADYTQQNLYCHNPAHNHISPDRVVDASTCWLPEQTWYFTGQHHEIAGNDVAVTLACILLGTDTITDIYSNPDFPQFNGSRNSKRIVRDYLPKAEALLSGGTLSAADAAQLQAAVDDANAMLASMVADDAQCDAVEARLYDLLVKAGVYQKPAPPSTFETLFTQALKATGEKLYDRFGPCGFSEIPGKIIHF
;
A
#
# COMPACT_ATOMS: atom_id res chain seq x y z
N MET A 1 7.85 -18.83 34.94
CA MET A 1 8.04 -18.85 33.48
C MET A 1 8.75 -17.57 33.06
N ASN A 2 9.98 -17.67 32.53
CA ASN A 2 10.88 -16.52 32.38
C ASN A 2 10.36 -15.50 31.35
N ARG A 3 10.61 -14.20 31.58
CA ARG A 3 10.16 -13.08 30.73
C ARG A 3 10.65 -13.22 29.27
N ALA A 4 11.81 -13.86 29.08
CA ALA A 4 12.38 -14.20 27.77
C ALA A 4 11.56 -15.27 27.03
N PHE A 5 11.02 -16.26 27.73
CA PHE A 5 10.23 -17.34 27.14
C PHE A 5 8.88 -16.83 26.60
N LYS A 6 8.21 -15.96 27.36
CA LYS A 6 7.00 -15.25 26.89
C LYS A 6 7.27 -14.41 25.64
N LYS A 7 8.45 -13.76 25.54
CA LYS A 7 8.84 -12.96 24.38
C LYS A 7 9.11 -13.82 23.13
N ILE A 8 9.74 -14.98 23.29
CA ILE A 8 9.99 -15.92 22.17
C ILE A 8 8.67 -16.51 21.66
N THR A 9 7.76 -16.94 22.54
CA THR A 9 6.42 -17.43 22.13
C THR A 9 5.59 -16.33 21.47
N ALA A 10 5.65 -15.09 21.98
CA ALA A 10 4.98 -13.95 21.36
C ALA A 10 5.57 -13.61 19.98
N ALA A 11 6.86 -13.79 19.76
CA ALA A 11 7.51 -13.61 18.46
C ALA A 11 7.13 -14.71 17.44
N PHE A 12 7.00 -15.97 17.89
CA PHE A 12 6.49 -17.07 17.07
C PHE A 12 5.03 -16.86 16.67
N LEU A 13 4.24 -16.21 17.53
CA LEU A 13 2.90 -15.78 17.21
C LEU A 13 2.88 -14.55 16.32
N ALA A 14 3.78 -13.58 16.55
CA ALA A 14 3.97 -12.42 15.69
C ALA A 14 4.23 -12.83 14.22
N LEU A 15 4.94 -13.94 14.02
CA LEU A 15 5.16 -14.60 12.72
C LEU A 15 3.86 -15.05 12.03
N ALA A 16 2.84 -15.46 12.79
CA ALA A 16 1.50 -15.74 12.28
C ALA A 16 0.66 -14.46 12.15
N PHE A 17 0.91 -13.45 12.99
CA PHE A 17 0.24 -12.14 12.96
C PHE A 17 0.75 -11.17 11.86
N VAL A 18 1.74 -11.54 11.03
CA VAL A 18 2.39 -10.64 10.04
C VAL A 18 1.41 -10.08 8.99
N LEU A 19 0.14 -10.46 8.99
CA LEU A 19 -0.90 -9.86 8.14
C LEU A 19 -1.60 -8.64 8.74
N SER A 20 -1.25 -8.18 9.94
CA SER A 20 -1.90 -7.02 10.56
C SER A 20 -0.91 -6.02 11.13
N ALA A 21 -0.32 -5.19 10.28
CA ALA A 21 0.17 -3.91 10.74
C ALA A 21 0.17 -2.91 9.58
N SER A 22 -0.60 -1.84 9.80
CA SER A 22 -0.37 -0.50 9.25
C SER A 22 -0.33 -0.33 7.72
N ALA A 23 -1.48 -0.04 7.13
CA ALA A 23 -1.54 0.93 6.03
C ALA A 23 -2.25 2.18 6.58
N ALA A 24 -1.50 3.00 7.31
CA ALA A 24 -1.87 4.38 7.57
C ALA A 24 -0.78 5.26 6.96
N GLY A 25 -0.75 5.24 5.62
CA GLY A 25 0.06 6.17 4.85
C GLY A 25 -0.53 7.58 5.03
N PHE A 26 -0.02 8.34 5.98
CA PHE A 26 -0.34 9.78 6.03
C PHE A 26 0.42 10.55 4.94
N ALA A 27 -0.01 11.74 4.57
CA ALA A 27 0.35 12.35 3.31
C ALA A 27 0.94 13.78 3.43
N ALA A 28 1.55 14.27 2.35
CA ALA A 28 2.25 15.56 2.25
C ALA A 28 1.45 16.58 1.40
N PRO A 29 1.23 17.81 1.87
CA PRO A 29 0.46 18.81 1.14
C PRO A 29 1.14 19.24 -0.17
N VAL A 30 0.29 19.48 -1.17
CA VAL A 30 0.58 19.98 -2.53
C VAL A 30 1.62 21.11 -2.55
N ALA A 31 2.59 21.06 -3.46
CA ALA A 31 3.56 22.13 -3.71
C ALA A 31 2.95 23.35 -4.44
N SER A 32 3.51 24.57 -4.28
CA SER A 32 2.88 25.80 -4.79
C SER A 32 3.27 26.23 -6.22
N ALA A 33 4.40 25.78 -6.74
CA ALA A 33 4.81 26.15 -8.11
C ALA A 33 4.10 25.30 -9.17
N GLY A 34 4.04 25.79 -10.41
CA GLY A 34 3.37 25.08 -11.51
C GLY A 34 1.84 24.98 -11.39
N ILE A 35 1.24 25.47 -10.29
CA ILE A 35 -0.22 25.56 -10.12
C ILE A 35 -0.77 26.62 -11.10
N PRO A 36 -1.72 26.27 -11.98
CA PRO A 36 -2.43 27.25 -12.82
C PRO A 36 -3.09 28.36 -12.00
N PRO A 37 -3.27 29.57 -12.54
CA PRO A 37 -3.94 30.66 -11.83
C PRO A 37 -5.35 30.24 -11.40
N ALA A 38 -5.84 30.78 -10.27
CA ALA A 38 -7.15 30.43 -9.71
C ALA A 38 -8.31 30.51 -10.73
N SER A 39 -8.23 31.38 -11.74
CA SER A 39 -9.21 31.45 -12.84
C SER A 39 -9.34 30.17 -13.68
N ALA A 40 -8.34 29.28 -13.64
CA ALA A 40 -8.39 27.97 -14.31
C ALA A 40 -9.15 26.91 -13.47
N TRP A 41 -9.44 27.21 -12.20
CA TRP A 41 -10.04 26.31 -11.23
C TRP A 41 -11.42 26.86 -10.84
N GLY A 42 -12.51 26.32 -11.39
CA GLY A 42 -13.83 26.88 -11.08
C GLY A 42 -15.01 26.19 -11.75
N ASP A 43 -14.84 25.70 -12.98
CA ASP A 43 -15.90 25.07 -13.77
C ASP A 43 -15.75 23.53 -13.90
N GLY A 44 -14.82 22.94 -13.15
CA GLY A 44 -14.59 21.50 -13.13
C GLY A 44 -15.74 20.70 -12.49
N ASN A 45 -15.93 19.47 -12.98
CA ASN A 45 -16.88 18.52 -12.41
C ASN A 45 -16.54 18.18 -10.93
N PRO A 46 -17.53 17.82 -10.10
CA PRO A 46 -17.28 17.29 -8.75
C PRO A 46 -16.31 16.12 -8.77
N VAL A 47 -15.44 16.05 -7.77
CA VAL A 47 -14.44 14.99 -7.62
C VAL A 47 -14.95 13.95 -6.65
N VAL A 48 -14.92 12.69 -7.07
CA VAL A 48 -15.19 11.53 -6.22
C VAL A 48 -13.88 10.74 -6.06
N VAL A 49 -13.36 10.75 -4.83
CA VAL A 49 -12.22 9.92 -4.44
C VAL A 49 -12.71 8.49 -4.19
N VAL A 50 -12.11 7.53 -4.89
CA VAL A 50 -12.38 6.10 -4.74
C VAL A 50 -11.16 5.47 -4.04
N PRO A 51 -11.25 5.20 -2.72
CA PRO A 51 -10.09 4.90 -1.87
C PRO A 51 -9.47 3.51 -2.11
N GLY A 52 -8.24 3.35 -1.62
CA GLY A 52 -7.53 2.08 -1.53
C GLY A 52 -7.75 1.33 -0.22
N ILE A 53 -7.08 0.18 -0.06
CA ILE A 53 -7.04 -0.56 1.22
C ILE A 53 -6.40 0.35 2.29
N GLY A 54 -7.03 0.44 3.46
CA GLY A 54 -6.52 1.26 4.58
C GLY A 54 -6.99 2.71 4.59
N MET A 55 -7.79 3.12 3.60
CA MET A 55 -8.29 4.51 3.50
C MET A 55 -9.79 4.65 3.82
N SER A 56 -10.49 3.53 4.03
CA SER A 56 -11.93 3.50 4.26
C SER A 56 -12.29 3.11 5.69
N ASP A 57 -13.06 3.95 6.38
CA ASP A 57 -13.55 3.62 7.72
C ASP A 57 -14.72 2.62 7.64
N VAL A 58 -14.59 1.51 8.34
CA VAL A 58 -15.65 0.51 8.53
C VAL A 58 -15.97 0.31 10.01
N SER A 59 -17.17 -0.18 10.29
CA SER A 59 -17.62 -0.52 11.64
C SER A 59 -18.57 -1.72 11.60
N LEU A 60 -18.87 -2.28 12.77
CA LEU A 60 -19.85 -3.36 12.96
C LEU A 60 -21.23 -2.77 13.23
N TYR A 61 -22.27 -3.36 12.63
CA TYR A 61 -23.64 -2.88 12.74
C TYR A 61 -24.59 -3.95 13.26
N ASP A 62 -25.61 -3.56 14.03
CA ASP A 62 -26.75 -4.42 14.34
C ASP A 62 -27.75 -4.49 13.17
N ASP A 63 -28.79 -5.32 13.32
CA ASP A 63 -29.85 -5.50 12.32
C ASP A 63 -30.71 -4.23 12.12
N GLN A 64 -30.66 -3.31 13.09
CA GLN A 64 -31.38 -2.02 13.04
C GLN A 64 -30.52 -0.93 12.37
N GLY A 65 -29.28 -1.22 12.01
CA GLY A 65 -28.37 -0.27 11.37
C GLY A 65 -27.63 0.65 12.34
N ASN A 66 -27.61 0.35 13.64
CA ASN A 66 -26.79 1.07 14.60
C ASN A 66 -25.39 0.48 14.68
N ARG A 67 -24.38 1.34 14.88
CA ARG A 67 -23.00 0.91 15.15
C ARG A 67 -22.92 0.25 16.52
N ILE A 68 -22.24 -0.89 16.60
CA ILE A 68 -22.05 -1.66 17.84
C ILE A 68 -20.56 -1.91 18.10
N PRO A 69 -20.14 -2.01 19.36
CA PRO A 69 -18.75 -2.32 19.69
C PRO A 69 -18.38 -3.73 19.22
N ASN A 70 -17.10 -3.93 18.94
CA ASN A 70 -16.56 -5.20 18.50
C ASN A 70 -15.40 -5.69 19.40
N GLU A 71 -15.05 -6.96 19.28
CA GLU A 71 -14.01 -7.63 20.08
C GLU A 71 -12.63 -7.65 19.42
N GLY A 72 -12.45 -7.03 18.26
CA GLY A 72 -11.17 -6.91 17.57
C GLY A 72 -10.19 -5.96 18.24
N THR A 73 -9.03 -5.78 17.59
CA THR A 73 -7.97 -4.85 18.00
C THR A 73 -8.48 -3.39 18.07
N PHE A 74 -9.36 -3.01 17.14
CA PHE A 74 -9.99 -1.69 17.09
C PHE A 74 -11.47 -1.82 17.45
N LYS A 75 -11.89 -1.23 18.58
CA LYS A 75 -13.22 -1.49 19.18
C LYS A 75 -14.39 -0.76 18.50
N ASP A 76 -14.12 0.34 17.78
CA ASP A 76 -15.16 1.22 17.21
C ASP A 76 -15.15 1.27 15.68
N LYS A 77 -14.08 1.81 15.07
CA LYS A 77 -13.85 1.89 13.62
C LYS A 77 -12.47 1.38 13.25
N TRP A 78 -12.31 0.82 12.05
CA TRP A 78 -11.03 0.37 11.51
C TRP A 78 -10.98 0.51 9.98
N LYS A 79 -9.80 0.33 9.37
CA LYS A 79 -9.60 0.57 7.93
C LYS A 79 -9.09 -0.61 7.09
N VAL A 80 -8.57 -1.65 7.74
CA VAL A 80 -8.04 -2.87 7.09
C VAL A 80 -8.55 -4.10 7.82
N LEU A 81 -7.66 -4.95 8.34
CA LEU A 81 -7.98 -6.13 9.12
C LEU A 81 -8.12 -5.74 10.59
N ASN A 82 -9.26 -6.09 11.19
CA ASN A 82 -9.49 -5.96 12.61
C ASN A 82 -9.34 -7.32 13.28
N LEU A 83 -8.14 -7.62 13.79
CA LEU A 83 -7.85 -8.95 14.30
C LEU A 83 -8.44 -9.18 15.69
N CYS A 84 -9.12 -10.31 15.85
CA CYS A 84 -9.56 -10.83 17.15
C CYS A 84 -8.42 -11.63 17.80
N THR A 85 -7.69 -11.00 18.71
CA THR A 85 -6.49 -11.62 19.31
C THR A 85 -6.71 -12.16 20.72
N ASP A 86 -7.82 -11.82 21.37
CA ASP A 86 -8.01 -12.06 22.81
C ASP A 86 -8.05 -13.57 23.14
N ASP A 87 -8.80 -14.36 22.37
CA ASP A 87 -8.86 -15.82 22.55
C ASP A 87 -7.50 -16.50 22.29
N LEU A 88 -6.78 -16.03 21.26
CA LEU A 88 -5.45 -16.53 20.95
C LEU A 88 -4.43 -16.19 22.05
N MET A 89 -4.51 -14.99 22.62
CA MET A 89 -3.64 -14.57 23.73
C MET A 89 -3.95 -15.31 25.02
N ASN A 90 -5.21 -15.70 25.25
CA ASN A 90 -5.60 -16.54 26.39
C ASN A 90 -5.10 -17.99 26.24
N ASP A 91 -5.01 -18.49 25.00
CA ASP A 91 -4.60 -19.87 24.70
C ASP A 91 -3.14 -20.02 24.26
N ILE A 92 -2.36 -18.93 24.22
CA ILE A 92 -0.92 -18.92 23.88
C ILE A 92 -0.09 -19.95 24.63
N TRP A 93 -0.47 -20.27 25.87
CA TRP A 93 0.22 -21.25 26.70
C TRP A 93 0.07 -22.69 26.16
N LYS A 94 -0.93 -22.98 25.32
CA LYS A 94 -1.12 -24.30 24.68
C LYS A 94 -0.13 -24.53 23.54
N LEU A 95 0.39 -23.47 22.92
CA LEU A 95 1.46 -23.52 21.93
C LEU A 95 2.83 -23.84 22.55
N VAL A 96 3.03 -23.50 23.82
CA VAL A 96 4.31 -23.65 24.53
C VAL A 96 4.81 -25.10 24.58
N PRO A 97 4.02 -26.09 25.03
CA PRO A 97 4.45 -27.49 25.01
C PRO A 97 4.74 -28.00 23.60
N ARG A 98 3.93 -27.58 22.62
CA ARG A 98 4.08 -27.98 21.20
C ARG A 98 5.37 -27.43 20.60
N LEU A 99 5.68 -26.17 20.89
CA LEU A 99 6.93 -25.52 20.50
C LEU A 99 8.14 -26.21 21.14
N LEU A 100 8.12 -26.41 22.46
CA LEU A 100 9.20 -27.08 23.18
C LEU A 100 9.43 -28.51 22.67
N MET A 101 8.35 -29.29 22.48
CA MET A 101 8.46 -30.63 21.92
C MET A 101 8.96 -30.62 20.48
N SER A 102 8.59 -29.63 19.67
CA SER A 102 9.07 -29.51 18.29
C SER A 102 10.55 -29.16 18.22
N ILE A 103 11.05 -28.35 19.16
CA ILE A 103 12.47 -28.09 19.36
C ILE A 103 13.18 -29.35 19.86
N ILE A 104 12.68 -30.02 20.90
CA ILE A 104 13.35 -31.20 21.48
C ILE A 104 13.42 -32.35 20.47
N LEU A 105 12.31 -32.66 19.80
CA LEU A 105 12.21 -33.78 18.88
C LEU A 105 12.64 -33.43 17.45
N GLN A 106 12.97 -32.16 17.18
CA GLN A 106 13.41 -31.66 15.88
C GLN A 106 12.46 -32.08 14.73
N ARG A 107 11.14 -32.07 15.02
CA ARG A 107 10.05 -32.36 14.08
C ARG A 107 8.78 -31.66 14.56
N ASP A 108 7.83 -31.43 13.66
CA ASP A 108 6.58 -30.76 14.01
C ASP A 108 5.74 -31.65 14.95
N CYS A 109 5.60 -31.22 16.20
CA CYS A 109 4.87 -31.94 17.24
C CYS A 109 3.47 -31.37 17.48
N GLY A 110 2.84 -30.86 16.42
CA GLY A 110 1.49 -30.29 16.41
C GLY A 110 1.48 -28.76 16.46
N LEU A 111 2.60 -28.09 16.18
CA LEU A 111 2.68 -26.64 16.16
C LEU A 111 1.87 -26.06 15.00
N SER A 112 2.04 -26.62 13.79
CA SER A 112 1.25 -26.25 12.61
C SER A 112 -0.24 -26.53 12.79
N LYS A 113 -0.59 -27.66 13.43
CA LYS A 113 -1.98 -28.01 13.76
C LYS A 113 -2.61 -26.97 14.69
N THR A 114 -1.90 -26.56 15.74
CA THR A 114 -2.40 -25.52 16.66
C THR A 114 -2.58 -24.19 15.93
N VAL A 115 -1.70 -23.80 15.00
CA VAL A 115 -1.92 -22.62 14.15
C VAL A 115 -3.24 -22.73 13.37
N ARG A 116 -3.50 -23.88 12.72
CA ARG A 116 -4.76 -24.10 11.99
C ARG A 116 -6.02 -24.05 12.86
N GLU A 117 -5.92 -24.46 14.12
CA GLU A 117 -7.07 -24.48 15.03
C GLU A 117 -7.41 -23.09 15.58
N TYR A 118 -6.40 -22.25 15.83
CA TYR A 118 -6.58 -20.99 16.56
C TYR A 118 -6.63 -19.74 15.68
N MET A 119 -5.90 -19.75 14.57
CA MET A 119 -5.82 -18.61 13.66
C MET A 119 -7.14 -18.25 12.96
N PRO A 120 -8.05 -19.19 12.63
CA PRO A 120 -9.36 -18.88 12.04
C PRO A 120 -10.17 -17.80 12.77
N GLY A 121 -10.14 -17.78 14.11
CA GLY A 121 -10.89 -16.80 14.91
C GLY A 121 -10.42 -15.36 14.71
N MET A 122 -9.16 -15.16 14.31
CA MET A 122 -8.55 -13.85 14.17
C MET A 122 -9.18 -13.01 13.07
N PHE A 123 -9.61 -13.64 11.98
CA PHE A 123 -10.13 -12.95 10.80
C PHE A 123 -11.65 -12.77 10.82
N LYS A 124 -12.31 -12.94 11.97
CA LYS A 124 -13.78 -12.90 12.14
C LYS A 124 -14.46 -11.80 11.31
N TYR A 125 -13.99 -10.56 11.41
CA TYR A 125 -14.60 -9.40 10.72
C TYR A 125 -14.26 -9.26 9.23
N ALA A 126 -13.41 -10.12 8.69
CA ALA A 126 -13.07 -10.17 7.27
C ALA A 126 -13.60 -11.44 6.58
N LYS A 127 -14.27 -12.33 7.31
CA LYS A 127 -14.84 -13.58 6.79
C LYS A 127 -16.04 -13.34 5.91
N HIS A 128 -16.12 -14.14 4.83
CA HIS A 128 -17.24 -14.17 3.91
C HIS A 128 -17.80 -15.58 3.77
N ASP A 129 -19.11 -15.68 3.54
CA ASP A 129 -19.81 -16.93 3.29
C ASP A 129 -19.59 -17.43 1.84
N LEU A 130 -20.17 -18.58 1.49
CA LEU A 130 -20.08 -19.16 0.14
C LEU A 130 -20.80 -18.34 -0.95
N ASN A 131 -21.50 -17.26 -0.57
CA ASN A 131 -22.13 -16.32 -1.50
C ASN A 131 -21.29 -15.05 -1.67
N GLY A 132 -20.13 -14.96 -1.03
CA GLY A 132 -19.29 -13.77 -1.03
C GLY A 132 -19.87 -12.63 -0.19
N LYS A 133 -20.73 -12.93 0.79
CA LYS A 133 -21.29 -11.93 1.72
C LYS A 133 -20.54 -11.95 3.04
N PRO A 134 -20.33 -10.79 3.68
CA PRO A 134 -19.74 -10.73 5.02
C PRO A 134 -20.51 -11.61 6.00
N VAL A 135 -19.79 -12.43 6.78
CA VAL A 135 -20.39 -13.23 7.86
C VAL A 135 -20.87 -12.33 8.99
N GLU A 136 -20.03 -11.35 9.34
CA GLU A 136 -20.38 -10.28 10.28
C GLU A 136 -20.87 -9.06 9.51
N ASN A 137 -21.79 -8.30 10.11
CA ASN A 137 -22.41 -7.13 9.49
C ASN A 137 -21.49 -5.89 9.49
N VAL A 138 -20.32 -6.04 8.85
CA VAL A 138 -19.32 -4.98 8.69
C VAL A 138 -19.68 -4.11 7.48
N LYS A 139 -19.80 -2.81 7.71
CA LYS A 139 -20.14 -1.84 6.66
C LYS A 139 -19.23 -0.62 6.73
N ALA A 140 -19.10 0.06 5.61
CA ALA A 140 -18.45 1.37 5.56
C ALA A 140 -19.29 2.41 6.30
N ILE A 141 -18.61 3.33 6.98
CA ILE A 141 -19.24 4.50 7.58
C ILE A 141 -19.53 5.49 6.45
N GLU A 142 -20.79 5.61 6.05
CA GLU A 142 -21.15 6.41 4.88
C GLU A 142 -20.90 7.91 5.09
N LYS A 143 -20.28 8.54 4.09
CA LYS A 143 -20.00 9.98 4.02
C LYS A 143 -20.74 10.58 2.82
N ASN A 144 -22.07 10.57 2.87
CA ASN A 144 -22.96 10.97 1.76
C ASN A 144 -23.13 12.50 1.66
N TYR A 145 -22.05 13.23 1.82
CA TYR A 145 -21.98 14.69 1.87
C TYR A 145 -20.58 15.15 1.44
N PRO A 146 -20.42 16.39 0.96
CA PRO A 146 -19.13 16.91 0.52
C PRO A 146 -18.17 17.14 1.70
N LEU A 147 -16.89 17.30 1.36
CA LEU A 147 -15.80 17.57 2.30
C LEU A 147 -16.05 18.78 3.20
N SER A 148 -16.76 19.79 2.71
CA SER A 148 -17.14 20.99 3.46
C SER A 148 -18.02 20.71 4.69
N GLN A 149 -18.65 19.54 4.74
CA GLN A 149 -19.50 19.08 5.84
C GLN A 149 -18.82 18.04 6.73
N PHE A 150 -17.55 17.72 6.49
CA PHE A 150 -16.81 16.78 7.34
C PHE A 150 -16.63 17.36 8.74
N SER A 151 -16.66 16.48 9.75
CA SER A 151 -16.19 16.85 11.08
C SER A 151 -14.70 17.23 11.04
N GLU A 152 -14.21 17.97 12.03
CA GLU A 152 -12.79 18.32 12.08
C GLU A 152 -11.89 17.07 12.09
N GLU A 153 -12.30 16.01 12.80
CA GLU A 153 -11.62 14.71 12.80
C GLU A 153 -11.65 14.05 11.41
N ASP A 154 -12.82 13.94 10.78
CA ASP A 154 -12.95 13.32 9.47
C ASP A 154 -12.19 14.09 8.39
N ARG A 155 -12.16 15.42 8.49
CA ARG A 155 -11.44 16.31 7.58
C ARG A 155 -9.93 16.13 7.76
N ALA A 156 -9.44 16.08 9.00
CA ALA A 156 -8.04 15.79 9.29
C ALA A 156 -7.63 14.38 8.82
N ASP A 157 -8.49 13.38 9.02
CA ASP A 157 -8.29 12.02 8.51
C ASP A 157 -8.25 12.01 6.98
N PHE A 158 -9.18 12.71 6.31
CA PHE A 158 -9.22 12.84 4.86
C PHE A 158 -7.92 13.42 4.31
N PHE A 159 -7.48 14.58 4.81
CA PHE A 159 -6.25 15.21 4.35
C PHE A 159 -4.98 14.46 4.77
N GLY A 160 -5.06 13.72 5.88
CA GLY A 160 -4.05 12.73 6.24
C GLY A 160 -3.89 11.68 5.15
N MET A 161 -4.96 11.21 4.52
CA MET A 161 -4.92 10.20 3.46
C MET A 161 -4.66 10.79 2.07
N MET A 162 -5.24 11.97 1.78
CA MET A 162 -5.23 12.66 0.49
C MET A 162 -4.95 14.14 0.72
N PRO A 163 -3.70 14.60 0.62
CA PRO A 163 -3.24 15.89 1.13
C PRO A 163 -3.49 17.01 0.11
N MET A 164 -4.75 17.16 -0.28
CA MET A 164 -5.22 18.02 -1.35
C MET A 164 -5.81 19.35 -0.83
N GLU A 165 -5.34 19.85 0.31
CA GLU A 165 -5.88 21.06 0.98
C GLU A 165 -5.74 22.30 0.10
N LYS A 166 -4.59 22.46 -0.58
CA LYS A 166 -4.43 23.58 -1.53
C LYS A 166 -5.39 23.47 -2.70
N PHE A 167 -5.65 22.25 -3.17
CA PHE A 167 -6.63 22.00 -4.21
C PHE A 167 -8.05 22.28 -3.75
N SER A 168 -8.42 21.85 -2.53
CA SER A 168 -9.76 22.10 -2.00
C SER A 168 -10.05 23.60 -1.85
N ASN A 169 -9.03 24.40 -1.52
CA ASN A 169 -9.13 25.87 -1.52
C ASN A 169 -9.35 26.47 -2.92
N LEU A 170 -8.90 25.80 -3.99
CA LEU A 170 -9.05 26.26 -5.37
C LEU A 170 -10.38 25.83 -6.00
N VAL A 171 -10.83 24.59 -5.77
CA VAL A 171 -12.07 24.07 -6.39
C VAL A 171 -13.31 24.20 -5.51
N GLY A 172 -13.12 24.41 -4.21
CA GLY A 172 -14.18 24.39 -3.19
C GLY A 172 -14.41 23.00 -2.61
N GLU A 173 -14.41 22.90 -1.28
CA GLU A 173 -14.68 21.64 -0.55
C GLU A 173 -16.08 21.08 -0.82
N ASP A 174 -17.05 21.91 -1.24
CA ASP A 174 -18.39 21.48 -1.66
C ASP A 174 -18.42 20.58 -2.91
N LYS A 175 -17.30 20.51 -3.65
CA LYS A 175 -17.17 19.68 -4.86
C LYS A 175 -16.36 18.40 -4.64
N ILE A 176 -15.87 18.15 -3.43
CA ILE A 176 -15.00 17.01 -3.14
C ILE A 176 -15.75 16.00 -2.29
N TYR A 177 -15.79 14.76 -2.74
CA TYR A 177 -16.51 13.66 -2.10
C TYR A 177 -15.60 12.44 -1.93
N LEU A 178 -15.79 11.70 -0.84
CA LEU A 178 -15.09 10.44 -0.57
C LEU A 178 -16.10 9.28 -0.62
N PHE A 179 -15.95 8.37 -1.58
CA PHE A 179 -16.74 7.15 -1.64
C PHE A 179 -16.18 6.11 -0.67
N ASN A 180 -16.80 5.95 0.50
CA ASN A 180 -16.32 5.02 1.51
C ASN A 180 -16.87 3.59 1.30
N PHE A 181 -16.00 2.57 1.21
CA PHE A 181 -16.40 1.18 1.02
C PHE A 181 -15.55 0.17 1.82
N PRO A 182 -16.08 -1.00 2.22
CA PRO A 182 -15.29 -2.02 2.87
C PRO A 182 -14.27 -2.64 1.89
N PRO A 183 -12.96 -2.66 2.19
CA PRO A 183 -11.94 -3.18 1.27
C PRO A 183 -12.12 -4.69 1.00
N PHE A 184 -12.66 -5.41 1.98
CA PHE A 184 -13.03 -6.83 1.87
C PHE A 184 -14.54 -6.91 1.68
N SER A 185 -14.96 -7.13 0.43
CA SER A 185 -16.36 -7.09 0.05
C SER A 185 -16.58 -7.75 -1.31
N ASN A 186 -17.85 -7.80 -1.74
CA ASN A 186 -18.19 -8.10 -3.13
C ASN A 186 -17.93 -6.87 -4.03
N THR A 187 -17.09 -7.05 -5.05
CA THR A 187 -16.66 -5.99 -5.98
C THR A 187 -17.81 -5.31 -6.71
N TYR A 188 -18.75 -6.09 -7.25
CA TYR A 188 -19.85 -5.54 -8.04
C TYR A 188 -20.95 -4.92 -7.17
N ASP A 189 -21.08 -5.32 -5.90
CA ASP A 189 -21.91 -4.59 -4.95
C ASP A 189 -21.32 -3.22 -4.64
N GLN A 190 -19.99 -3.10 -4.52
CA GLN A 190 -19.36 -1.78 -4.36
C GLN A 190 -19.46 -0.93 -5.63
N ALA A 191 -19.41 -1.53 -6.82
CA ALA A 191 -19.65 -0.82 -8.08
C ALA A 191 -21.07 -0.22 -8.16
N LYS A 192 -22.10 -0.96 -7.72
CA LYS A 192 -23.48 -0.46 -7.60
C LYS A 192 -23.57 0.69 -6.60
N ARG A 193 -22.94 0.56 -5.43
CA ARG A 193 -22.89 1.63 -4.42
C ARG A 193 -22.16 2.87 -4.94
N LEU A 194 -21.10 2.70 -5.72
CA LEU A 194 -20.39 3.81 -6.35
C LEU A 194 -21.32 4.54 -7.34
N ASP A 195 -22.11 3.81 -8.13
CA ASP A 195 -23.12 4.43 -9.00
C ASP A 195 -24.16 5.23 -8.20
N GLU A 196 -24.74 4.65 -7.15
CA GLU A 196 -25.69 5.34 -6.26
C GLU A 196 -25.07 6.61 -5.66
N PHE A 197 -23.81 6.53 -5.23
CA PHE A 197 -23.06 7.65 -4.70
C PHE A 197 -22.83 8.74 -5.77
N ILE A 198 -22.47 8.38 -7.00
CA ILE A 198 -22.30 9.31 -8.12
C ILE A 198 -23.63 10.01 -8.45
N GLN A 199 -24.74 9.28 -8.48
CA GLN A 199 -26.05 9.91 -8.69
C GLN A 199 -26.40 10.89 -7.57
N MET A 200 -26.09 10.55 -6.32
CA MET A 200 -26.25 11.45 -5.17
C MET A 200 -25.41 12.71 -5.35
N VAL A 201 -24.13 12.59 -5.70
CA VAL A 201 -23.22 13.73 -5.92
C VAL A 201 -23.76 14.64 -7.03
N LYS A 202 -24.17 14.07 -8.16
CA LYS A 202 -24.78 14.84 -9.27
C LYS A 202 -26.06 15.54 -8.83
N SER A 203 -26.90 14.88 -8.03
CA SER A 203 -28.13 15.48 -7.50
C SER A 203 -27.85 16.63 -6.54
N GLN A 204 -26.82 16.53 -5.69
CA GLN A 204 -26.47 17.57 -4.72
C GLN A 204 -25.81 18.78 -5.39
N THR A 205 -24.97 18.53 -6.40
CA THR A 205 -24.15 19.58 -7.04
C THR A 205 -24.80 20.18 -8.30
N GLY A 206 -25.76 19.48 -8.92
CA GLY A 206 -26.39 19.88 -10.18
C GLY A 206 -25.56 19.58 -11.44
N TYR A 207 -24.39 18.96 -11.30
CA TYR A 207 -23.52 18.61 -12.43
C TYR A 207 -24.01 17.33 -13.14
N LYS A 208 -23.73 17.25 -14.44
CA LYS A 208 -24.07 16.07 -15.26
C LYS A 208 -23.07 14.94 -15.15
N GLN A 209 -21.82 15.26 -14.82
CA GLN A 209 -20.73 14.29 -14.74
C GLN A 209 -19.88 14.54 -13.50
N VAL A 210 -19.08 13.55 -13.12
CA VAL A 210 -18.06 13.62 -12.07
C VAL A 210 -16.67 13.30 -12.63
N SER A 211 -15.64 13.67 -11.89
CA SER A 211 -14.26 13.19 -12.07
C SER A 211 -13.95 12.16 -10.99
N LEU A 212 -13.42 11.00 -11.37
CA LEU A 212 -13.03 9.94 -10.43
C LEU A 212 -11.52 9.97 -10.14
N VAL A 213 -11.16 9.69 -8.89
CA VAL A 213 -9.75 9.47 -8.46
C VAL A 213 -9.63 8.09 -7.82
N PRO A 214 -9.39 7.04 -8.62
CA PRO A 214 -9.14 5.71 -8.10
C PRO A 214 -7.72 5.60 -7.53
N LEU A 215 -7.63 5.22 -6.26
CA LEU A 215 -6.39 5.01 -5.52
C LEU A 215 -6.22 3.52 -5.21
N SER A 216 -5.10 2.91 -5.61
CA SER A 216 -4.82 1.50 -5.28
C SER A 216 -6.03 0.59 -5.60
N LEU A 217 -6.60 -0.14 -4.63
CA LEU A 217 -7.81 -0.97 -4.78
C LEU A 217 -9.01 -0.23 -5.38
N GLY A 218 -9.11 1.10 -5.25
CA GLY A 218 -10.17 1.90 -5.87
C GLY A 218 -10.24 1.73 -7.39
N GLY A 219 -9.13 1.37 -8.04
CA GLY A 219 -9.10 0.99 -9.46
C GLY A 219 -10.00 -0.20 -9.78
N VAL A 220 -10.02 -1.20 -8.91
CA VAL A 220 -10.84 -2.41 -9.08
C VAL A 220 -12.32 -2.07 -9.05
N VAL A 221 -12.74 -1.28 -8.06
CA VAL A 221 -14.14 -0.83 -7.92
C VAL A 221 -14.55 0.04 -9.11
N THR A 222 -13.66 0.92 -9.56
CA THR A 222 -13.90 1.80 -10.72
C THR A 222 -14.04 0.99 -12.01
N ASN A 223 -13.21 -0.04 -12.21
CA ASN A 223 -13.32 -0.96 -13.35
C ASN A 223 -14.65 -1.71 -13.35
N ALA A 224 -15.08 -2.23 -12.20
CA ALA A 224 -16.39 -2.88 -12.07
C ALA A 224 -17.56 -1.91 -12.26
N TYR A 225 -17.40 -0.64 -11.90
CA TYR A 225 -18.39 0.40 -12.21
C TYR A 225 -18.52 0.60 -13.73
N PHE A 226 -17.41 0.71 -14.46
CA PHE A 226 -17.46 0.85 -15.91
C PHE A 226 -18.01 -0.38 -16.62
N ASP A 227 -17.73 -1.59 -16.12
CA ASP A 227 -18.37 -2.83 -16.62
C ASP A 227 -19.90 -2.76 -16.56
N LEU A 228 -20.47 -2.12 -15.55
CA LEU A 228 -21.91 -2.02 -15.35
C LEU A 228 -22.55 -0.77 -15.97
N TYR A 229 -21.84 0.35 -15.98
CA TYR A 229 -22.46 1.68 -16.08
C TYR A 229 -21.78 2.63 -17.07
N LEU A 230 -20.84 2.17 -17.90
CA LEU A 230 -20.18 3.00 -18.91
C LEU A 230 -21.18 3.82 -19.75
N ASP A 231 -22.29 3.20 -20.18
CA ASP A 231 -23.27 3.84 -21.05
C ASP A 231 -24.09 4.97 -20.38
N LYS A 232 -23.99 5.16 -19.06
CA LYS A 232 -24.66 6.28 -18.40
C LYS A 232 -24.02 7.64 -18.73
N GLY A 233 -22.74 7.65 -19.10
CA GLY A 233 -22.02 8.88 -19.42
C GLY A 233 -21.79 9.80 -18.22
N ASP A 234 -21.78 9.25 -17.00
CA ASP A 234 -21.72 10.02 -15.75
C ASP A 234 -20.29 10.46 -15.35
N VAL A 235 -19.27 9.97 -16.04
CA VAL A 235 -17.86 10.25 -15.72
C VAL A 235 -17.23 11.03 -16.85
N ALA A 236 -16.55 12.14 -16.53
CA ALA A 236 -15.83 12.96 -17.49
C ALA A 236 -14.32 12.65 -17.52
N LYS A 237 -13.74 12.40 -16.34
CA LYS A 237 -12.30 12.17 -16.16
C LYS A 237 -12.04 11.08 -15.13
N VAL A 238 -10.96 10.34 -15.33
CA VAL A 238 -10.40 9.39 -14.37
C VAL A 238 -8.91 9.69 -14.22
N VAL A 239 -8.47 9.98 -12.99
CA VAL A 239 -7.05 10.12 -12.66
C VAL A 239 -6.66 8.95 -11.76
N ASN A 240 -6.05 7.93 -12.37
CA ASN A 240 -5.54 6.76 -11.67
C ASN A 240 -4.27 7.12 -10.92
N VAL A 241 -4.26 6.90 -9.61
CA VAL A 241 -3.10 7.17 -8.76
C VAL A 241 -2.69 5.86 -8.09
N VAL A 242 -1.56 5.30 -8.53
CA VAL A 242 -1.06 3.95 -8.13
C VAL A 242 -2.16 2.89 -8.13
N SER A 243 -3.06 2.96 -9.11
CA SER A 243 -4.32 2.23 -9.15
C SER A 243 -4.14 0.77 -9.58
N ALA A 244 -4.82 -0.17 -8.92
CA ALA A 244 -4.72 -1.62 -9.16
C ALA A 244 -5.48 -2.07 -10.41
N GLN A 245 -5.21 -1.46 -11.56
CA GLN A 245 -5.96 -1.66 -12.81
C GLN A 245 -5.93 -3.12 -13.30
N GLY A 246 -4.76 -3.75 -13.26
CA GLY A 246 -4.54 -5.16 -13.63
C GLY A 246 -4.31 -6.09 -12.44
N GLY A 247 -4.68 -5.68 -11.21
CA GLY A 247 -4.39 -6.43 -9.99
C GLY A 247 -2.89 -6.38 -9.59
N SER A 248 -2.50 -7.23 -8.63
CA SER A 248 -1.12 -7.34 -8.15
C SER A 248 -0.65 -8.78 -8.00
N TYR A 249 0.53 -9.08 -8.55
CA TYR A 249 1.09 -10.45 -8.55
C TYR A 249 1.36 -10.98 -7.15
N VAL A 250 1.63 -10.10 -6.18
CA VAL A 250 1.91 -10.53 -4.81
C VAL A 250 0.71 -11.23 -4.16
N PHE A 251 -0.52 -10.82 -4.50
CA PHE A 251 -1.72 -11.48 -4.01
C PHE A 251 -1.97 -12.82 -4.70
N ALA A 252 -1.64 -12.95 -5.99
CA ALA A 252 -1.69 -14.25 -6.68
C ALA A 252 -0.70 -15.25 -6.08
N ASP A 253 0.51 -14.80 -5.76
CA ASP A 253 1.53 -15.62 -5.11
C ASP A 253 1.16 -15.95 -3.66
N LEU A 254 0.50 -15.03 -2.94
CA LEU A 254 -0.06 -15.30 -1.61
C LEU A 254 -1.09 -16.42 -1.65
N VAL A 255 -2.06 -16.36 -2.56
CA VAL A 255 -3.11 -17.39 -2.72
C VAL A 255 -2.53 -18.74 -3.10
N SER A 256 -1.55 -18.75 -4.00
CA SER A 256 -0.91 -19.98 -4.48
C SER A 256 0.17 -20.51 -3.54
N LYS A 257 0.56 -19.75 -2.49
CA LYS A 257 1.73 -20.03 -1.65
C LYS A 257 3.01 -20.16 -2.49
N ASN A 258 3.13 -19.33 -3.51
CA ASN A 258 4.28 -19.29 -4.40
C ASN A 258 5.38 -18.43 -3.78
N TYR A 259 6.25 -19.06 -3.00
CA TYR A 259 7.29 -18.35 -2.26
C TYR A 259 8.55 -18.08 -3.11
N ALA A 260 9.25 -16.99 -2.79
CA ALA A 260 10.56 -16.69 -3.34
C ALA A 260 11.57 -17.79 -3.00
N SER A 261 12.57 -17.98 -3.87
CA SER A 261 13.61 -19.00 -3.69
C SER A 261 14.42 -18.77 -2.41
N ASN A 262 14.61 -17.50 -2.06
CA ASN A 262 15.27 -17.02 -0.85
C ASN A 262 14.30 -16.74 0.31
N SER A 263 13.01 -17.10 0.22
CA SER A 263 12.03 -16.83 1.29
C SER A 263 12.50 -17.33 2.66
N ALA A 264 13.20 -18.47 2.70
CA ALA A 264 13.80 -18.98 3.94
C ALA A 264 14.92 -18.08 4.49
N GLU A 265 15.72 -17.41 3.64
CA GLU A 265 16.73 -16.42 4.07
C GLU A 265 16.09 -15.26 4.82
N LEU A 266 15.01 -14.71 4.27
CA LEU A 266 14.28 -13.60 4.88
C LEU A 266 13.92 -13.93 6.34
N PHE A 267 13.47 -15.16 6.63
CA PHE A 267 13.15 -15.59 7.98
C PHE A 267 14.34 -15.72 8.92
N TYR A 268 15.48 -16.20 8.43
CA TYR A 268 16.65 -16.47 9.28
C TYR A 268 17.58 -15.28 9.44
N LYS A 269 17.39 -14.21 8.67
CA LYS A 269 18.35 -13.10 8.57
C LYS A 269 17.70 -11.72 8.64
N ASP A 270 16.68 -11.46 7.82
CA ASP A 270 16.30 -10.08 7.49
C ASP A 270 14.94 -9.65 8.04
N MET A 271 13.93 -10.51 8.03
CA MET A 271 12.54 -10.16 8.30
C MET A 271 12.27 -9.70 9.75
N MET A 272 12.73 -10.39 10.80
CA MET A 272 12.41 -9.92 12.17
C MET A 272 13.08 -8.59 12.55
N PRO A 273 14.36 -8.33 12.21
CA PRO A 273 14.97 -7.00 12.35
C PRO A 273 14.28 -5.91 11.51
N GLN A 274 13.66 -6.32 10.41
CA GLN A 274 12.88 -5.46 9.53
C GLN A 274 11.51 -5.10 10.15
N LEU A 275 10.83 -6.08 10.76
CA LEU A 275 9.54 -5.88 11.45
C LEU A 275 9.66 -5.28 12.86
N MET A 276 10.81 -5.42 13.53
CA MET A 276 11.01 -5.00 14.91
C MET A 276 12.28 -4.18 15.08
N ASN A 277 12.15 -3.00 15.68
CA ASN A 277 13.29 -2.14 16.00
C ASN A 277 14.19 -2.76 17.09
N GLY A 278 15.51 -2.62 16.91
CA GLY A 278 16.52 -2.95 17.91
C GLY A 278 17.03 -4.39 17.89
N TYR A 279 17.75 -4.79 18.94
CA TYR A 279 18.40 -6.10 19.06
C TYR A 279 17.40 -7.28 19.10
N GLN A 280 16.13 -7.01 19.44
CA GLN A 280 15.09 -8.02 19.61
C GLN A 280 14.81 -8.77 18.31
N GLY A 281 14.75 -8.08 17.17
CA GLY A 281 14.53 -8.73 15.87
C GLY A 281 15.64 -9.73 15.54
N TYR A 282 16.90 -9.34 15.73
CA TYR A 282 18.05 -10.23 15.53
C TYR A 282 18.06 -11.40 16.51
N LEU A 283 17.68 -11.17 17.77
CA LEU A 283 17.56 -12.24 18.77
C LEU A 283 16.49 -13.26 18.37
N ILE A 284 15.35 -12.80 17.85
CA ILE A 284 14.28 -13.67 17.37
C ILE A 284 14.75 -14.47 16.17
N ASN A 285 15.41 -13.86 15.18
CA ASN A 285 15.99 -14.59 14.03
C ASN A 285 16.93 -15.72 14.47
N LEU A 286 17.79 -15.45 15.46
CA LEU A 286 18.66 -16.48 16.03
C LEU A 286 17.88 -17.58 16.76
N ALA A 287 16.80 -17.21 17.46
CA ALA A 287 15.92 -18.19 18.12
C ALA A 287 15.11 -19.03 17.12
N LEU A 288 14.71 -18.48 15.97
CA LEU A 288 14.00 -19.21 14.91
C LEU A 288 14.85 -20.36 14.37
N ARG A 289 16.18 -20.24 14.37
CA ARG A 289 17.11 -21.33 14.00
C ARG A 289 17.07 -22.54 14.95
N LEU A 290 16.45 -22.44 16.13
CA LEU A 290 16.24 -23.61 17.00
C LEU A 290 15.22 -24.60 16.40
N LEU A 291 14.35 -24.13 15.51
CA LEU A 291 13.44 -24.98 14.76
C LEU A 291 14.11 -25.51 13.48
N PRO A 292 13.90 -26.78 13.13
CA PRO A 292 14.20 -27.25 11.78
C PRO A 292 13.43 -26.45 10.74
N LYS A 293 14.04 -26.20 9.59
CA LYS A 293 13.45 -25.54 8.42
C LYS A 293 12.12 -26.17 8.06
N ARG A 294 12.03 -27.50 8.09
CA ARG A 294 10.77 -28.19 7.79
C ARG A 294 9.65 -27.86 8.77
N VAL A 295 9.94 -27.79 10.07
CA VAL A 295 8.94 -27.45 11.10
C VAL A 295 8.47 -26.01 10.91
N PHE A 296 9.41 -25.13 10.66
CA PHE A 296 9.16 -23.73 10.40
C PHE A 296 8.27 -23.52 9.15
N ASN A 297 8.62 -24.15 8.03
CA ASN A 297 7.82 -24.12 6.81
C ASN A 297 6.41 -24.68 7.03
N ASN A 298 6.25 -25.77 7.79
CA ASN A 298 4.93 -26.31 8.11
C ASN A 298 4.04 -25.31 8.88
N VAL A 299 4.64 -24.50 9.77
CA VAL A 299 3.92 -23.47 10.53
C VAL A 299 3.48 -22.33 9.62
N LEU A 300 4.36 -21.88 8.72
CA LEU A 300 4.01 -20.87 7.72
C LEU A 300 2.93 -21.35 6.76
N ASP A 301 3.07 -22.56 6.23
CA ASP A 301 2.07 -23.16 5.36
C ASP A 301 0.71 -23.28 6.05
N ALA A 302 0.71 -23.62 7.34
CA ALA A 302 -0.51 -23.60 8.15
C ALA A 302 -1.11 -22.20 8.28
N ALA A 303 -0.29 -21.18 8.51
CA ALA A 303 -0.76 -19.79 8.60
C ALA A 303 -1.34 -19.30 7.27
N PHE A 304 -0.61 -19.47 6.17
CA PHE A 304 -1.07 -19.08 4.83
C PHE A 304 -2.29 -19.89 4.38
N ASP A 305 -2.40 -21.17 4.76
CA ASP A 305 -3.60 -21.95 4.49
C ASP A 305 -4.84 -21.34 5.14
N VAL A 306 -4.74 -20.89 6.41
CA VAL A 306 -5.84 -20.23 7.12
C VAL A 306 -6.18 -18.90 6.46
N VAL A 307 -5.17 -18.09 6.14
CA VAL A 307 -5.37 -16.79 5.48
C VAL A 307 -6.07 -16.96 4.14
N ARG A 308 -5.67 -17.97 3.38
CA ARG A 308 -6.33 -18.31 2.13
C ARG A 308 -7.77 -18.78 2.38
N SER A 309 -8.00 -19.76 3.25
CA SER A 309 -9.33 -20.35 3.44
C SER A 309 -10.34 -19.41 4.10
N ASP A 310 -9.92 -18.68 5.12
CA ASP A 310 -10.81 -17.91 5.99
C ASP A 310 -10.98 -16.47 5.51
N PHE A 311 -10.02 -15.95 4.76
CA PHE A 311 -10.03 -14.56 4.32
C PHE A 311 -10.07 -14.42 2.80
N PHE A 312 -9.26 -15.17 2.04
CA PHE A 312 -9.12 -14.91 0.61
C PHE A 312 -10.20 -15.57 -0.25
N VAL A 313 -10.40 -16.89 -0.11
CA VAL A 313 -11.19 -17.71 -1.07
C VAL A 313 -12.62 -17.22 -1.21
N ASN A 314 -13.27 -16.86 -0.11
CA ASN A 314 -14.66 -16.41 -0.14
C ASN A 314 -14.84 -14.90 -0.35
N THR A 315 -13.77 -14.12 -0.52
CA THR A 315 -13.85 -12.67 -0.63
C THR A 315 -13.66 -12.22 -2.09
N PRO A 316 -14.72 -11.82 -2.81
CA PRO A 316 -14.63 -11.51 -4.24
C PRO A 316 -13.66 -10.37 -4.59
N SER A 317 -13.53 -9.36 -3.73
CA SER A 317 -12.56 -8.27 -3.94
C SER A 317 -11.11 -8.75 -3.93
N MET A 318 -10.80 -9.83 -3.20
CA MET A 318 -9.46 -10.43 -3.19
C MET A 318 -9.14 -11.18 -4.49
N TRP A 319 -10.14 -11.77 -5.13
CA TRP A 319 -9.98 -12.32 -6.49
C TRP A 319 -9.87 -11.23 -7.55
N SER A 320 -10.50 -10.08 -7.32
CA SER A 320 -10.48 -8.96 -8.27
C SER A 320 -9.12 -8.24 -8.33
N ILE A 321 -8.23 -8.49 -7.36
CA ILE A 321 -6.84 -8.04 -7.39
C ILE A 321 -5.86 -9.13 -7.87
N VAL A 322 -6.33 -10.32 -8.23
CA VAL A 322 -5.49 -11.34 -8.89
C VAL A 322 -5.32 -10.94 -10.36
N PRO A 323 -4.10 -10.85 -10.89
CA PRO A 323 -3.87 -10.57 -12.31
C PRO A 323 -4.51 -11.62 -13.23
N ALA A 324 -5.02 -11.17 -14.37
CA ALA A 324 -5.81 -11.98 -15.31
C ALA A 324 -5.06 -13.22 -15.82
N ASP A 325 -3.73 -13.14 -15.98
CA ASP A 325 -2.90 -14.26 -16.43
C ASP A 325 -2.75 -15.37 -15.38
N ARG A 326 -2.96 -15.04 -14.10
CA ARG A 326 -2.90 -15.98 -12.97
C ARG A 326 -4.27 -16.48 -12.53
N TYR A 327 -5.33 -15.72 -12.82
CA TYR A 327 -6.68 -16.00 -12.33
C TYR A 327 -7.21 -17.40 -12.71
N PRO A 328 -7.23 -17.85 -13.99
CA PRO A 328 -7.93 -19.08 -14.36
C PRO A 328 -7.46 -20.32 -13.61
N ALA A 329 -6.14 -20.51 -13.51
CA ALA A 329 -5.56 -21.67 -12.83
C ALA A 329 -5.87 -21.66 -11.32
N LEU A 330 -5.88 -20.48 -10.70
CA LEU A 330 -6.20 -20.34 -9.27
C LEU A 330 -7.69 -20.53 -9.01
N ALA A 331 -8.55 -19.95 -9.85
CA ALA A 331 -10.01 -20.10 -9.76
C ALA A 331 -10.42 -21.57 -9.95
N ASP A 332 -9.82 -22.28 -10.90
CA ASP A 332 -10.09 -23.72 -11.07
C ASP A 332 -9.66 -24.55 -9.85
N THR A 333 -8.55 -24.17 -9.22
CA THR A 333 -8.02 -24.86 -8.04
C THR A 333 -8.87 -24.63 -6.79
N TYR A 334 -9.30 -23.39 -6.54
CA TYR A 334 -9.90 -22.99 -5.26
C TYR A 334 -11.39 -22.69 -5.32
N LEU A 335 -11.95 -22.48 -6.51
CA LEU A 335 -13.36 -22.18 -6.74
C LEU A 335 -14.02 -23.17 -7.73
N GLY A 336 -13.33 -24.25 -8.11
CA GLY A 336 -13.80 -25.22 -9.09
C GLY A 336 -14.83 -26.22 -8.56
N ASP A 337 -15.03 -26.28 -7.25
CA ASP A 337 -16.05 -27.14 -6.63
C ASP A 337 -17.44 -26.49 -6.63
N SER A 338 -18.48 -27.32 -6.49
CA SER A 338 -19.88 -26.86 -6.55
C SER A 338 -20.28 -25.92 -5.41
N ALA A 339 -19.60 -25.96 -4.26
CA ALA A 339 -19.95 -25.13 -3.12
C ALA A 339 -19.56 -23.66 -3.35
N HIS A 340 -18.51 -23.41 -4.16
CA HIS A 340 -18.03 -22.07 -4.49
C HIS A 340 -18.59 -21.51 -5.81
N ALA A 341 -19.61 -22.15 -6.40
CA ALA A 341 -20.15 -21.75 -7.71
C ALA A 341 -20.58 -20.27 -7.78
N VAL A 342 -21.16 -19.73 -6.70
CA VAL A 342 -21.59 -18.32 -6.64
C VAL A 342 -20.39 -17.37 -6.65
N ILE A 343 -19.36 -17.67 -5.85
CA ILE A 343 -18.12 -16.88 -5.84
C ILE A 343 -17.41 -17.00 -7.18
N ARG A 344 -17.39 -18.20 -7.78
CA ARG A 344 -16.82 -18.42 -9.12
C ARG A 344 -17.49 -17.53 -10.16
N GLU A 345 -18.82 -17.50 -10.21
CA GLU A 345 -19.56 -16.62 -11.13
C GLU A 345 -19.21 -15.14 -10.94
N GLN A 346 -19.18 -14.66 -9.69
CA GLN A 346 -18.84 -13.27 -9.36
C GLN A 346 -17.43 -12.90 -9.82
N THR A 347 -16.47 -13.81 -9.64
CA THR A 347 -15.06 -13.58 -9.95
C THR A 347 -14.74 -13.79 -11.43
N ASP A 348 -15.38 -14.75 -12.10
CA ASP A 348 -15.28 -14.96 -13.55
C ASP A 348 -15.76 -13.73 -14.31
N ARG A 349 -16.81 -13.08 -13.82
CA ARG A 349 -17.31 -11.82 -14.38
C ARG A 349 -16.24 -10.73 -14.35
N TYR A 350 -15.62 -10.52 -13.18
CA TYR A 350 -14.57 -9.50 -13.07
C TYR A 350 -13.35 -9.86 -13.92
N TYR A 351 -12.96 -11.14 -13.95
CA TYR A 351 -11.91 -11.65 -14.82
C TYR A 351 -12.20 -11.37 -16.30
N ALA A 352 -13.43 -11.56 -16.77
CA ALA A 352 -13.80 -11.26 -18.15
C ALA A 352 -13.59 -9.77 -18.52
N TYR A 353 -13.88 -8.86 -17.58
CA TYR A 353 -13.56 -7.44 -17.76
C TYR A 353 -12.04 -7.20 -17.74
N GLN A 354 -11.34 -7.67 -16.71
CA GLN A 354 -9.91 -7.42 -16.51
C GLN A 354 -9.05 -8.01 -17.64
N SER A 355 -9.42 -9.17 -18.19
CA SER A 355 -8.72 -9.81 -19.32
C SER A 355 -8.84 -9.03 -20.63
N THR A 356 -9.78 -8.10 -20.73
CA THR A 356 -10.00 -7.22 -21.89
C THR A 356 -9.76 -5.74 -21.57
N LEU A 357 -8.99 -5.46 -20.50
CA LEU A 357 -8.86 -4.10 -19.95
C LEU A 357 -8.35 -3.07 -20.98
N ARG A 358 -7.55 -3.49 -21.95
CA ARG A 358 -7.10 -2.63 -23.05
C ARG A 358 -8.28 -2.21 -23.93
N GLU A 359 -9.07 -3.18 -24.40
CA GLU A 359 -10.27 -2.91 -25.18
C GLU A 359 -11.23 -2.01 -24.38
N ARG A 360 -11.40 -2.29 -23.08
CA ARG A 360 -12.23 -1.45 -22.20
C ARG A 360 -11.70 -0.03 -22.09
N THR A 361 -10.40 0.17 -22.01
CA THR A 361 -9.82 1.52 -22.00
C THR A 361 -10.16 2.27 -23.29
N ASN A 362 -10.11 1.60 -24.45
CA ASN A 362 -10.55 2.22 -25.70
C ASN A 362 -12.04 2.56 -25.69
N ASP A 363 -12.90 1.67 -25.19
CA ASP A 363 -14.34 1.94 -25.04
C ASP A 363 -14.58 3.21 -24.19
N LEU A 364 -13.83 3.40 -23.09
CA LEU A 364 -13.90 4.61 -22.26
C LEU A 364 -13.50 5.88 -23.03
N LEU A 365 -12.40 5.82 -23.80
CA LEU A 365 -11.94 6.95 -24.61
C LEU A 365 -12.93 7.32 -25.71
N GLU A 366 -13.54 6.33 -26.38
CA GLU A 366 -14.57 6.55 -27.40
C GLU A 366 -15.82 7.22 -26.82
N LYS A 367 -16.13 6.98 -25.55
CA LYS A 367 -17.18 7.69 -24.79
C LYS A 367 -16.77 9.09 -24.34
N GLY A 368 -15.56 9.54 -24.66
CA GLY A 368 -15.04 10.86 -24.34
C GLY A 368 -14.51 11.01 -22.91
N ILE A 369 -14.28 9.90 -22.20
CA ILE A 369 -13.72 9.92 -20.85
C ILE A 369 -12.21 10.17 -20.96
N LYS A 370 -11.70 11.22 -20.30
CA LYS A 370 -10.25 11.45 -20.22
C LYS A 370 -9.64 10.56 -19.14
N ILE A 371 -8.58 9.83 -19.46
CA ILE A 371 -7.91 8.90 -18.53
C ILE A 371 -6.45 9.31 -18.39
N TYR A 372 -6.00 9.43 -17.14
CA TYR A 372 -4.62 9.73 -16.79
C TYR A 372 -4.10 8.75 -15.75
N ASN A 373 -2.79 8.46 -15.78
CA ASN A 373 -2.16 7.58 -14.80
C ASN A 373 -0.94 8.24 -14.17
N ILE A 374 -0.82 8.08 -12.85
CA ILE A 374 0.33 8.48 -12.06
C ILE A 374 0.83 7.23 -11.35
N ALA A 375 2.03 6.78 -11.70
CA ALA A 375 2.58 5.52 -11.25
C ALA A 375 3.96 5.67 -10.61
N GLY A 376 4.22 4.87 -9.59
CA GLY A 376 5.56 4.68 -9.03
C GLY A 376 6.25 3.47 -9.63
N TYR A 377 7.58 3.52 -9.72
CA TYR A 377 8.40 2.40 -10.16
C TYR A 377 9.79 2.41 -9.49
N GLY A 378 10.54 1.33 -9.68
CA GLY A 378 11.93 1.20 -9.23
C GLY A 378 12.11 0.28 -8.03
N PHE A 379 11.04 -0.33 -7.53
CA PHE A 379 11.05 -1.16 -6.34
C PHE A 379 10.67 -2.62 -6.59
N ASN A 380 11.30 -3.50 -5.81
CA ASN A 380 10.83 -4.88 -5.62
C ASN A 380 9.59 -4.87 -4.74
N PHE A 381 8.74 -5.90 -4.81
CA PHE A 381 7.63 -6.03 -3.86
C PHE A 381 8.17 -6.10 -2.42
N GLY A 382 7.51 -5.39 -1.51
CA GLY A 382 7.91 -5.27 -0.11
C GLY A 382 9.16 -4.41 0.14
N HIS A 383 9.61 -3.65 -0.86
CA HIS A 383 10.56 -2.57 -0.64
C HIS A 383 9.84 -1.34 -0.06
N GLY A 384 10.30 -0.83 1.08
CA GLY A 384 9.69 0.34 1.73
C GLY A 384 9.78 0.29 3.25
N TRP A 385 8.90 1.05 3.90
CA TRP A 385 8.74 1.11 5.36
C TRP A 385 8.33 -0.26 5.92
N GLY A 386 8.54 -0.49 7.22
CA GLY A 386 8.38 -1.79 7.90
C GLY A 386 7.06 -2.55 7.67
N ASP A 387 6.05 -1.86 7.13
CA ASP A 387 4.68 -2.34 6.99
C ASP A 387 4.43 -3.27 5.78
N TYR A 388 5.29 -3.32 4.76
CA TYR A 388 5.07 -4.17 3.55
C TYR A 388 6.17 -5.21 3.28
N GLN A 389 7.17 -5.30 4.17
CA GLN A 389 8.36 -6.13 3.95
C GLN A 389 8.06 -7.62 3.80
N TYR A 390 6.93 -8.08 4.33
CA TYR A 390 6.48 -9.46 4.16
C TYR A 390 6.15 -9.82 2.70
N PHE A 391 5.91 -8.85 1.82
CA PHE A 391 5.72 -9.16 0.40
C PHE A 391 6.97 -9.71 -0.28
N GLN A 392 8.15 -9.54 0.32
CA GLN A 392 9.40 -10.16 -0.14
C GLN A 392 9.36 -11.70 -0.08
N PHE A 393 8.42 -12.29 0.67
CA PHE A 393 8.27 -13.75 0.74
C PHE A 393 7.83 -14.40 -0.57
N PHE A 394 7.26 -13.65 -1.48
CA PHE A 394 6.59 -14.19 -2.66
C PHE A 394 7.48 -14.14 -3.90
N ALA A 395 7.34 -15.13 -4.78
CA ALA A 395 8.24 -15.33 -5.91
C ALA A 395 8.31 -14.12 -6.86
N CYS A 396 7.22 -13.37 -6.98
CA CYS A 396 7.16 -12.14 -7.76
C CYS A 396 8.10 -11.03 -7.25
N ALA A 397 8.52 -11.07 -5.98
CA ALA A 397 9.25 -9.99 -5.34
C ALA A 397 10.62 -9.68 -5.96
N GLU A 398 11.31 -10.67 -6.52
CA GLU A 398 12.68 -10.50 -6.99
C GLU A 398 12.78 -9.92 -8.41
N ASN A 399 11.76 -10.09 -9.24
CA ASN A 399 11.90 -9.97 -10.70
C ASN A 399 10.92 -9.00 -11.36
N ILE A 400 10.07 -8.35 -10.57
CA ILE A 400 8.99 -7.50 -11.10
C ILE A 400 9.13 -6.09 -10.54
N ASN A 401 9.17 -5.12 -11.44
CA ASN A 401 9.19 -3.71 -11.09
C ASN A 401 7.83 -3.26 -10.55
N SER A 402 7.84 -2.61 -9.39
CA SER A 402 6.66 -2.19 -8.65
C SER A 402 6.89 -0.87 -7.93
N ASP A 403 5.83 -0.37 -7.30
CA ASP A 403 5.87 0.68 -6.28
C ASP A 403 6.04 0.12 -4.85
N GLY A 404 6.40 -1.16 -4.73
CA GLY A 404 6.47 -1.91 -3.47
C GLY A 404 5.26 -2.82 -3.21
N ILE A 405 4.11 -2.58 -3.85
CA ILE A 405 2.87 -3.37 -3.64
C ILE A 405 2.18 -3.78 -4.94
N ILE A 406 2.27 -2.99 -6.00
CA ILE A 406 1.64 -3.22 -7.29
C ILE A 406 2.66 -3.03 -8.40
N GLN A 407 2.73 -3.99 -9.32
CA GLN A 407 3.63 -3.92 -10.47
C GLN A 407 3.28 -2.77 -11.42
N LEU A 408 4.30 -2.20 -12.07
CA LEU A 408 4.13 -1.06 -12.98
C LEU A 408 3.20 -1.35 -14.16
N THR A 409 3.20 -2.57 -14.67
CA THR A 409 2.30 -2.98 -15.77
C THR A 409 0.83 -2.83 -15.40
N SER A 410 0.50 -2.87 -14.10
CA SER A 410 -0.85 -2.66 -13.58
C SER A 410 -1.10 -1.17 -13.35
N THR A 411 -0.28 -0.48 -12.54
CA THR A 411 -0.51 0.94 -12.21
C THR A 411 -0.37 1.89 -13.40
N ALA A 412 0.38 1.49 -14.44
CA ALA A 412 0.58 2.21 -15.68
C ALA A 412 0.19 1.36 -16.91
N MET A 413 -0.90 0.61 -16.82
CA MET A 413 -1.64 0.00 -17.95
C MET A 413 -0.77 -0.48 -19.13
N GLY A 414 -0.08 -1.62 -18.95
CA GLY A 414 0.71 -2.27 -19.99
C GLY A 414 2.15 -1.77 -20.14
N THR A 415 2.60 -0.83 -19.32
CA THR A 415 4.00 -0.36 -19.32
C THR A 415 4.99 -1.47 -19.04
N TYR A 416 6.02 -1.61 -19.86
CA TYR A 416 7.13 -2.53 -19.67
C TYR A 416 8.21 -1.87 -18.82
N ALA A 417 8.77 -2.65 -17.89
CA ALA A 417 9.92 -2.26 -17.11
C ALA A 417 10.83 -3.45 -16.84
N CYS A 418 12.13 -3.16 -16.77
CA CYS A 418 13.13 -4.10 -16.29
C CYS A 418 12.92 -4.37 -14.80
N ALA A 419 13.36 -5.56 -14.34
CA ALA A 419 13.39 -5.88 -12.92
C ALA A 419 14.21 -4.82 -12.15
N PRO A 420 13.86 -4.49 -10.90
CA PRO A 420 14.60 -3.51 -10.10
C PRO A 420 16.10 -3.82 -10.03
N GLY A 421 16.94 -2.81 -10.24
CA GLY A 421 18.40 -2.95 -10.30
C GLY A 421 18.96 -3.39 -11.67
N THR A 422 18.11 -3.62 -12.67
CA THR A 422 18.51 -3.91 -14.05
C THR A 422 18.05 -2.81 -15.01
N THR A 423 18.68 -2.70 -16.18
CA THR A 423 18.37 -1.69 -17.19
C THR A 423 18.21 -2.30 -18.57
N LEU A 424 17.49 -1.58 -19.43
CA LEU A 424 17.34 -1.88 -20.85
C LEU A 424 18.74 -1.88 -21.51
N PRO A 425 19.04 -2.87 -22.37
CA PRO A 425 20.29 -2.93 -23.12
C PRO A 425 20.61 -1.62 -23.85
N ALA A 426 21.88 -1.29 -24.05
CA ALA A 426 22.28 -0.01 -24.65
C ALA A 426 21.70 0.21 -26.06
N ASP A 427 21.51 -0.87 -26.82
CA ASP A 427 20.91 -0.90 -28.17
C ASP A 427 19.40 -1.10 -28.17
N TYR A 428 18.75 -1.12 -26.99
CA TYR A 428 17.31 -1.24 -26.88
C TYR A 428 16.61 -0.07 -27.59
N THR A 429 15.66 -0.42 -28.46
CA THR A 429 14.77 0.53 -29.14
C THR A 429 13.38 0.40 -28.54
N GLN A 430 12.78 1.53 -28.18
CA GLN A 430 11.41 1.56 -27.66
C GLN A 430 10.43 0.89 -28.63
N GLN A 431 9.48 0.14 -28.09
CA GLN A 431 8.61 -0.72 -28.90
C GLN A 431 7.58 0.05 -29.74
N ASN A 432 7.22 1.28 -29.34
CA ASN A 432 6.27 2.16 -30.06
C ASN A 432 4.92 1.48 -30.33
N LEU A 433 4.38 0.76 -29.34
CA LEU A 433 3.13 0.03 -29.51
C LEU A 433 1.91 0.96 -29.65
N TYR A 434 1.96 2.14 -29.01
CA TYR A 434 0.81 3.05 -28.93
C TYR A 434 1.13 4.52 -29.26
N CYS A 435 2.38 4.96 -29.11
CA CYS A 435 2.83 6.23 -29.69
C CYS A 435 3.52 5.94 -31.02
N HIS A 436 3.03 6.56 -32.09
CA HIS A 436 3.59 6.41 -33.44
C HIS A 436 4.38 7.63 -33.91
N ASN A 437 4.59 8.62 -33.04
CA ASN A 437 5.44 9.76 -33.36
C ASN A 437 6.93 9.39 -33.13
N PRO A 438 7.75 9.29 -34.19
CA PRO A 438 9.14 8.87 -34.07
C PRO A 438 10.02 9.90 -33.33
N ALA A 439 9.55 11.13 -33.13
CA ALA A 439 10.26 12.15 -32.36
C ALA A 439 10.05 12.01 -30.84
N HIS A 440 9.06 11.23 -30.41
CA HIS A 440 8.76 11.04 -28.99
C HIS A 440 9.65 9.95 -28.41
N ASN A 441 10.41 10.27 -27.36
CA ASN A 441 11.18 9.30 -26.59
C ASN A 441 10.44 8.97 -25.30
N HIS A 442 10.13 7.69 -25.11
CA HIS A 442 9.40 7.15 -23.97
C HIS A 442 10.24 6.16 -23.16
N ILE A 443 11.56 6.19 -23.33
CA ILE A 443 12.50 5.48 -22.48
C ILE A 443 12.85 6.35 -21.28
N SER A 444 12.72 5.79 -20.07
CA SER A 444 13.07 6.52 -18.86
C SER A 444 14.57 6.90 -18.84
N PRO A 445 14.95 8.02 -18.20
CA PRO A 445 16.35 8.45 -18.12
C PRO A 445 17.29 7.42 -17.49
N ASP A 446 16.79 6.65 -16.52
CA ASP A 446 17.52 5.54 -15.87
C ASP A 446 17.55 4.25 -16.71
N ARG A 447 16.92 4.26 -17.89
CA ARG A 447 16.75 3.13 -18.81
C ARG A 447 16.10 1.90 -18.17
N VAL A 448 15.19 2.07 -17.23
CA VAL A 448 14.46 0.96 -16.61
C VAL A 448 13.12 0.71 -17.31
N VAL A 449 12.45 1.76 -17.77
CA VAL A 449 11.07 1.74 -18.26
C VAL A 449 11.02 2.03 -19.75
N ASP A 450 10.19 1.28 -20.47
CA ASP A 450 9.74 1.60 -21.82
C ASP A 450 8.25 1.96 -21.77
N ALA A 451 7.97 3.26 -21.63
CA ALA A 451 6.61 3.77 -21.60
C ALA A 451 5.91 3.69 -22.95
N SER A 452 6.62 3.41 -24.06
CA SER A 452 5.99 3.25 -25.38
C SER A 452 5.11 2.00 -25.49
N THR A 453 5.21 1.07 -24.53
CA THR A 453 4.31 -0.08 -24.40
C THR A 453 3.06 0.22 -23.57
N CYS A 454 3.02 1.34 -22.84
CA CYS A 454 1.82 1.79 -22.12
C CYS A 454 0.69 2.06 -23.11
N TRP A 455 -0.54 1.70 -22.75
CA TRP A 455 -1.70 1.93 -23.62
C TRP A 455 -1.98 3.43 -23.84
N LEU A 456 -1.67 4.26 -22.83
CA LEU A 456 -1.85 5.73 -22.86
C LEU A 456 -0.51 6.42 -22.53
N PRO A 457 0.50 6.32 -23.40
CA PRO A 457 1.85 6.78 -23.08
C PRO A 457 1.93 8.29 -22.87
N GLU A 458 1.12 9.05 -23.59
CA GLU A 458 1.10 10.53 -23.51
C GLU A 458 0.27 11.05 -22.33
N GLN A 459 -0.51 10.20 -21.65
CA GLN A 459 -1.34 10.54 -20.48
C GLN A 459 -0.87 9.81 -19.21
N THR A 460 0.39 9.35 -19.18
CA THR A 460 0.95 8.59 -18.07
C THR A 460 2.26 9.20 -17.57
N TRP A 461 2.33 9.46 -16.27
CA TRP A 461 3.50 9.99 -15.57
C TRP A 461 4.08 8.94 -14.62
N TYR A 462 5.41 8.90 -14.57
CA TYR A 462 6.20 7.92 -13.84
C TYR A 462 7.11 8.61 -12.83
N PHE A 463 7.05 8.15 -11.58
CA PHE A 463 7.89 8.65 -10.49
C PHE A 463 8.86 7.53 -10.07
N THR A 464 10.16 7.71 -10.35
CA THR A 464 11.20 6.74 -9.98
C THR A 464 11.46 6.76 -8.49
N GLY A 465 11.65 5.59 -7.87
CA GLY A 465 11.81 5.48 -6.42
C GLY A 465 10.54 5.80 -5.63
N GLN A 466 9.38 5.86 -6.28
CA GLN A 466 8.14 6.20 -5.61
C GLN A 466 7.49 4.97 -4.97
N HIS A 467 7.31 5.04 -3.65
CA HIS A 467 6.58 4.06 -2.89
C HIS A 467 5.07 4.14 -3.18
N HIS A 468 4.34 3.02 -2.99
CA HIS A 468 2.89 2.94 -3.17
C HIS A 468 2.12 4.04 -2.41
N GLU A 469 2.68 4.51 -1.30
CA GLU A 469 2.17 5.66 -0.54
C GLU A 469 2.54 6.99 -1.20
N ILE A 470 2.04 7.19 -2.42
CA ILE A 470 2.33 8.35 -3.26
C ILE A 470 1.86 9.68 -2.67
N ALA A 471 0.99 9.61 -1.67
CA ALA A 471 0.50 10.78 -0.96
C ALA A 471 1.63 11.55 -0.23
N GLY A 472 2.78 10.92 0.06
CA GLY A 472 3.96 11.62 0.57
C GLY A 472 4.70 12.49 -0.47
N ASN A 473 4.42 12.29 -1.76
CA ASN A 473 5.03 13.02 -2.86
C ASN A 473 4.11 14.16 -3.30
N ASP A 474 4.39 15.35 -2.79
CA ASP A 474 3.60 16.54 -3.07
C ASP A 474 3.56 16.91 -4.56
N VAL A 475 4.58 16.60 -5.37
CA VAL A 475 4.57 16.84 -6.82
C VAL A 475 3.52 15.95 -7.50
N ALA A 476 3.50 14.66 -7.17
CA ALA A 476 2.52 13.72 -7.71
C ALA A 476 1.10 14.10 -7.31
N VAL A 477 0.90 14.54 -6.06
CA VAL A 477 -0.40 15.05 -5.59
C VAL A 477 -0.79 16.33 -6.33
N THR A 478 0.13 17.28 -6.53
CA THR A 478 -0.12 18.51 -7.31
C THR A 478 -0.57 18.17 -8.73
N LEU A 479 0.14 17.28 -9.42
CA LEU A 479 -0.22 16.83 -10.77
C LEU A 479 -1.63 16.22 -10.79
N ALA A 480 -1.92 15.30 -9.86
CA ALA A 480 -3.24 14.68 -9.76
C ALA A 480 -4.35 15.74 -9.61
N CYS A 481 -4.12 16.73 -8.74
CA CYS A 481 -5.04 17.84 -8.52
C CYS A 481 -5.26 18.67 -9.80
N ILE A 482 -4.20 19.00 -10.54
CA ILE A 482 -4.30 19.79 -11.79
C ILE A 482 -5.10 19.04 -12.86
N LEU A 483 -4.85 17.74 -13.04
CA LEU A 483 -5.55 16.89 -13.99
C LEU A 483 -7.06 16.78 -13.67
N LEU A 484 -7.40 16.78 -12.37
CA LEU A 484 -8.78 16.74 -11.90
C LEU A 484 -9.51 18.07 -12.09
N GLY A 485 -8.88 19.16 -11.63
CA GLY A 485 -9.53 20.46 -11.51
C GLY A 485 -9.48 21.34 -12.75
N THR A 486 -8.60 21.03 -13.71
CA THR A 486 -8.35 21.89 -14.87
C THR A 486 -8.19 21.08 -16.17
N ASP A 487 -8.17 21.77 -17.30
CA ASP A 487 -7.75 21.22 -18.60
C ASP A 487 -6.43 21.85 -19.09
N THR A 488 -5.62 22.38 -18.15
CA THR A 488 -4.34 23.04 -18.49
C THR A 488 -3.22 22.04 -18.77
N ILE A 489 -3.33 20.82 -18.25
CA ILE A 489 -2.47 19.68 -18.58
C ILE A 489 -3.37 18.62 -19.18
N THR A 490 -3.09 18.23 -20.42
CA THR A 490 -3.83 17.18 -21.15
C THR A 490 -2.95 16.00 -21.56
N ASP A 491 -1.63 16.18 -21.50
CA ASP A 491 -0.61 15.18 -21.80
C ASP A 491 0.74 15.57 -21.16
N ILE A 492 1.72 14.68 -21.29
CA ILE A 492 3.10 14.86 -20.81
C ILE A 492 3.89 16.01 -21.47
N TYR A 493 3.36 16.61 -22.54
CA TYR A 493 4.00 17.72 -23.26
C TYR A 493 3.38 19.09 -22.91
N SER A 494 2.23 19.07 -22.23
CA SER A 494 1.44 20.26 -21.92
C SER A 494 2.17 21.21 -20.96
N ASN A 495 2.97 20.68 -20.03
CA ASN A 495 3.73 21.48 -19.07
C ASN A 495 5.11 20.85 -18.77
N PRO A 496 6.23 21.52 -19.09
CA PRO A 496 7.57 21.00 -18.85
C PRO A 496 7.92 20.80 -17.36
N ASP A 497 7.18 21.44 -16.45
CA ASP A 497 7.35 21.26 -15.00
C ASP A 497 6.92 19.85 -14.54
N PHE A 498 6.10 19.15 -15.33
CA PHE A 498 5.64 17.79 -15.08
C PHE A 498 6.11 16.83 -16.18
N PRO A 499 7.42 16.51 -16.24
CA PRO A 499 7.95 15.60 -17.26
C PRO A 499 7.37 14.19 -17.10
N GLN A 500 7.31 13.41 -18.20
CA GLN A 500 6.84 12.02 -18.19
C GLN A 500 7.55 11.17 -17.12
N PHE A 501 8.86 11.37 -16.93
CA PHE A 501 9.66 10.71 -15.91
C PHE A 501 10.17 11.73 -14.90
N ASN A 502 9.82 11.56 -13.63
CA ASN A 502 10.20 12.42 -12.52
C ASN A 502 10.81 11.58 -11.38
N GLY A 503 11.50 12.22 -10.45
CA GLY A 503 11.99 11.57 -9.23
C GLY A 503 10.89 11.34 -8.20
N SER A 504 11.25 10.83 -7.04
CA SER A 504 10.39 10.78 -5.85
C SER A 504 10.85 11.82 -4.83
N ARG A 505 9.96 12.17 -3.91
CA ARG A 505 10.31 12.78 -2.62
C ARG A 505 9.21 12.52 -1.61
N ASN A 506 9.55 12.46 -0.33
CA ASN A 506 8.58 12.36 0.76
C ASN A 506 8.60 13.61 1.63
N SER A 507 7.82 14.63 1.29
CA SER A 507 7.83 15.92 1.97
C SER A 507 6.91 15.99 3.19
N LYS A 508 6.26 14.87 3.53
CA LYS A 508 5.21 14.79 4.54
C LYS A 508 5.59 15.37 5.90
N ARG A 509 6.73 14.96 6.46
CA ARG A 509 7.18 15.44 7.77
C ARG A 509 7.61 16.89 7.72
N ILE A 510 8.25 17.30 6.62
CA ILE A 510 8.63 18.69 6.39
C ILE A 510 7.38 19.56 6.52
N VAL A 511 6.32 19.31 5.73
CA VAL A 511 5.20 20.25 5.73
C VAL A 511 4.26 20.09 6.92
N ARG A 512 4.02 18.86 7.39
CA ARG A 512 3.11 18.64 8.53
C ARG A 512 3.73 19.03 9.87
N ASP A 513 4.98 18.63 10.09
CA ASP A 513 5.56 18.62 11.43
C ASP A 513 6.61 19.70 11.65
N TYR A 514 7.49 19.92 10.68
CA TYR A 514 8.73 20.67 10.88
C TYR A 514 8.59 22.12 10.46
N LEU A 515 8.13 22.37 9.24
CA LEU A 515 8.00 23.71 8.67
C LEU A 515 7.06 24.61 9.52
N PRO A 516 5.85 24.20 9.93
CA PRO A 516 4.98 25.06 10.74
C PRO A 516 5.58 25.40 12.12
N LYS A 517 6.32 24.45 12.73
CA LYS A 517 6.99 24.69 14.01
C LYS A 517 8.20 25.60 13.86
N ALA A 518 8.94 25.49 12.75
CA ALA A 518 10.05 26.37 12.43
C ALA A 518 9.58 27.82 12.22
N GLU A 519 8.51 28.03 11.46
CA GLU A 519 7.91 29.34 11.22
C GLU A 519 7.34 29.97 12.51
N ALA A 520 6.70 29.16 13.36
CA ALA A 520 6.22 29.62 14.66
C ALA A 520 7.37 30.07 15.59
N LEU A 521 8.49 29.33 15.60
CA LEU A 521 9.68 29.72 16.37
C LEU A 521 10.30 31.04 15.87
N LEU A 522 10.42 31.20 14.54
CA LEU A 522 10.94 32.42 13.93
C LEU A 522 10.07 33.64 14.29
N SER A 523 8.75 33.45 14.32
CA SER A 523 7.79 34.50 14.69
C SER A 523 7.78 34.82 16.19
N GLY A 524 8.18 33.87 17.04
CA GLY A 524 8.12 33.99 18.50
C GLY A 524 9.25 34.80 19.14
N GLY A 525 10.34 35.11 18.42
CA GLY A 525 11.44 35.96 18.91
C GLY A 525 12.27 35.35 20.06
N THR A 526 12.17 34.04 20.30
CA THR A 526 12.84 33.35 21.42
C THR A 526 14.25 32.83 21.08
N LEU A 527 14.64 32.89 19.80
CA LEU A 527 15.92 32.39 19.30
C LEU A 527 17.02 33.46 19.34
N SER A 528 18.28 33.02 19.47
CA SER A 528 19.42 33.91 19.24
C SER A 528 19.44 34.37 17.77
N ALA A 529 20.04 35.52 17.46
CA ALA A 529 20.11 36.02 16.09
C ALA A 529 20.78 35.03 15.12
N ALA A 530 21.79 34.29 15.59
CA ALA A 530 22.46 33.27 14.79
C ALA A 530 21.57 32.04 14.53
N ASP A 531 20.84 31.59 15.56
CA ASP A 531 19.93 30.44 15.43
C ASP A 531 18.71 30.78 14.57
N ALA A 532 18.18 32.00 14.72
CA ALA A 532 17.11 32.51 13.87
C ALA A 532 17.54 32.57 12.39
N ALA A 533 18.75 33.04 12.10
CA ALA A 533 19.27 33.06 10.73
C ALA A 533 19.45 31.65 10.13
N GLN A 534 19.94 30.69 10.94
CA GLN A 534 20.08 29.29 10.50
C GLN A 534 18.73 28.63 10.22
N LEU A 535 17.75 28.86 11.09
CA LEU A 535 16.39 28.33 10.95
C LEU A 535 15.67 28.97 9.77
N GLN A 536 15.79 30.29 9.57
CA GLN A 536 15.22 30.98 8.41
C GLN A 536 15.79 30.41 7.11
N ALA A 537 17.11 30.23 7.01
CA ALA A 537 17.71 29.63 5.82
C ALA A 537 17.22 28.19 5.57
N ALA A 538 16.94 27.40 6.62
CA ALA A 538 16.38 26.06 6.46
C ALA A 538 14.90 26.08 6.02
N VAL A 539 14.12 27.06 6.50
CA VAL A 539 12.76 27.33 6.03
C VAL A 539 12.76 27.77 4.56
N ASP A 540 13.69 28.63 4.17
CA ASP A 540 13.83 29.10 2.80
C ASP A 540 14.21 27.94 1.86
N ASP A 541 15.15 27.08 2.26
CA ASP A 541 15.52 25.87 1.50
C ASP A 541 14.33 24.91 1.35
N ALA A 542 13.55 24.70 2.42
CA ALA A 542 12.36 23.87 2.37
C ALA A 542 11.28 24.46 1.44
N ASN A 543 11.05 25.77 1.51
CA ASN A 543 10.12 26.45 0.62
C ASN A 543 10.58 26.44 -0.84
N ALA A 544 11.89 26.59 -1.10
CA ALA A 544 12.46 26.49 -2.44
C ALA A 544 12.31 25.07 -3.01
N MET A 545 12.58 24.04 -2.21
CA MET A 545 12.36 22.65 -2.59
C MET A 545 10.88 22.38 -2.91
N LEU A 546 9.96 22.79 -2.02
CA LEU A 546 8.51 22.69 -2.22
C LEU A 546 7.99 23.57 -3.37
N ALA A 547 8.80 24.48 -3.91
CA ALA A 547 8.48 25.23 -5.11
C ALA A 547 9.05 24.59 -6.39
N SER A 548 9.73 23.45 -6.30
CA SER A 548 10.12 22.66 -7.48
C SER A 548 9.06 21.60 -7.78
N MET A 549 8.69 21.46 -9.07
CA MET A 549 7.92 20.31 -9.57
C MET A 549 8.81 19.15 -10.05
N VAL A 550 10.13 19.31 -9.99
CA VAL A 550 11.06 18.19 -10.11
C VAL A 550 11.31 17.65 -8.71
N ALA A 551 10.94 16.39 -8.50
CA ALA A 551 11.09 15.72 -7.22
C ALA A 551 12.50 15.11 -7.10
N ASP A 552 13.15 15.37 -5.97
CA ASP A 552 14.49 14.88 -5.64
C ASP A 552 14.50 14.40 -4.18
N ASP A 553 14.66 13.09 -4.02
CA ASP A 553 14.58 12.41 -2.73
C ASP A 553 15.77 12.77 -1.84
N ALA A 554 16.98 12.87 -2.42
CA ALA A 554 18.19 13.21 -1.68
C ALA A 554 18.17 14.66 -1.19
N GLN A 555 17.64 15.58 -2.01
CA GLN A 555 17.39 16.95 -1.59
C GLN A 555 16.36 17.00 -0.45
N CYS A 556 15.26 16.25 -0.57
CA CYS A 556 14.20 16.19 0.43
C CYS A 556 14.70 15.68 1.77
N ASP A 557 15.45 14.58 1.78
CA ASP A 557 16.05 14.01 2.99
C ASP A 557 17.02 14.99 3.66
N ALA A 558 17.83 15.71 2.88
CA ALA A 558 18.77 16.71 3.40
C ALA A 558 18.04 17.90 4.06
N VAL A 559 16.95 18.38 3.43
CA VAL A 559 16.10 19.44 3.97
C VAL A 559 15.38 18.98 5.24
N GLU A 560 14.79 17.78 5.23
CA GLU A 560 14.11 17.19 6.39
C GLU A 560 15.07 17.10 7.58
N ALA A 561 16.25 16.50 7.37
CA ALA A 561 17.25 16.32 8.41
C ALA A 561 17.71 17.65 9.01
N ARG A 562 17.95 18.66 8.16
CA ARG A 562 18.38 19.99 8.60
C ARG A 562 17.31 20.70 9.42
N LEU A 563 16.05 20.68 8.97
CA LEU A 563 14.94 21.24 9.73
C LEU A 563 14.80 20.55 11.09
N TYR A 564 14.82 19.22 11.09
CA TYR A 564 14.70 18.43 12.32
C TYR A 564 15.82 18.75 13.33
N ASP A 565 17.08 18.75 12.90
CA ASP A 565 18.22 19.02 13.78
C ASP A 565 18.16 20.45 14.38
N LEU A 566 17.70 21.45 13.61
CA LEU A 566 17.51 22.81 14.11
C LEU A 566 16.35 22.91 15.10
N LEU A 567 15.25 22.18 14.87
CA LEU A 567 14.13 22.11 15.82
C LEU A 567 14.51 21.38 17.11
N VAL A 568 15.39 20.37 17.03
CA VAL A 568 16.00 19.74 18.21
C VAL A 568 16.88 20.74 18.97
N LYS A 569 17.73 21.50 18.26
CA LYS A 569 18.57 22.54 18.86
C LYS A 569 17.74 23.62 19.57
N ALA A 570 16.58 23.97 19.00
CA ALA A 570 15.62 24.92 19.57
C ALA A 570 14.76 24.34 20.70
N GLY A 571 14.91 23.04 21.04
CA GLY A 571 14.18 22.39 22.12
C GLY A 571 12.73 22.03 21.79
N VAL A 572 12.30 22.14 20.53
CA VAL A 572 10.95 21.74 20.07
C VAL A 572 10.82 20.23 20.05
N TYR A 573 11.88 19.54 19.62
CA TYR A 573 11.97 18.10 19.66
C TYR A 573 13.10 17.64 20.56
N GLN A 574 12.94 16.46 21.14
CA GLN A 574 14.04 15.73 21.73
C GLN A 574 14.52 14.71 20.70
N LYS A 575 15.83 14.68 20.44
CA LYS A 575 16.41 13.58 19.66
C LYS A 575 16.13 12.30 20.44
N PRO A 576 15.64 11.22 19.80
CA PRO A 576 15.51 9.93 20.46
C PRO A 576 16.83 9.62 21.17
N ALA A 577 16.75 9.18 22.43
CA ALA A 577 17.94 8.77 23.15
C ALA A 577 18.66 7.73 22.27
N PRO A 578 19.95 7.94 21.95
CA PRO A 578 20.67 6.94 21.17
C PRO A 578 20.57 5.62 21.92
N PRO A 579 20.42 4.48 21.20
CA PRO A 579 20.46 3.18 21.85
C PRO A 579 21.70 3.11 22.74
N SER A 580 21.54 2.56 23.94
CA SER A 580 22.64 2.47 24.89
C SER A 580 23.85 1.77 24.25
N THR A 581 25.06 2.04 24.75
CA THR A 581 26.27 1.35 24.25
C THR A 581 26.10 -0.18 24.29
N PHE A 582 25.42 -0.69 25.32
CA PHE A 582 25.03 -2.09 25.41
C PHE A 582 24.11 -2.50 24.25
N GLU A 583 23.00 -1.79 24.02
CA GLU A 583 22.07 -2.12 22.93
C GLU A 583 22.74 -2.07 21.56
N THR A 584 23.58 -1.07 21.31
CA THR A 584 24.32 -0.93 20.05
C THR A 584 25.29 -2.09 19.85
N LEU A 585 26.15 -2.37 20.83
CA LEU A 585 27.11 -3.48 20.77
C LEU A 585 26.39 -4.84 20.68
N PHE A 586 25.29 -5.01 21.42
CA PHE A 586 24.53 -6.24 21.43
C PHE A 586 23.78 -6.45 20.11
N THR A 587 23.23 -5.39 19.52
CA THR A 587 22.62 -5.43 18.17
C THR A 587 23.65 -5.82 17.12
N GLN A 588 24.82 -5.15 17.12
CA GLN A 588 25.92 -5.48 16.21
C GLN A 588 26.41 -6.93 16.39
N ALA A 589 26.55 -7.38 17.64
CA ALA A 589 26.97 -8.74 17.95
C ALA A 589 25.95 -9.79 17.49
N LEU A 590 24.65 -9.58 17.74
CA LEU A 590 23.60 -10.49 17.28
C LEU A 590 23.46 -10.50 15.76
N LYS A 591 23.55 -9.33 15.11
CA LYS A 591 23.57 -9.21 13.65
C LYS A 591 24.75 -9.99 13.06
N ALA A 592 25.98 -9.70 13.51
CA ALA A 592 27.18 -10.39 13.03
C ALA A 592 27.16 -11.89 13.33
N THR A 593 26.56 -12.31 14.44
CA THR A 593 26.36 -13.73 14.76
C THR A 593 25.36 -14.37 13.80
N GLY A 594 24.24 -13.70 13.52
CA GLY A 594 23.24 -14.13 12.56
C GLY A 594 23.82 -14.30 11.15
N GLU A 595 24.55 -13.29 10.67
CA GLU A 595 25.24 -13.31 9.37
C GLU A 595 26.25 -14.47 9.30
N LYS A 596 27.14 -14.62 10.28
CA LYS A 596 28.10 -15.74 10.30
C LYS A 596 27.43 -17.12 10.33
N LEU A 597 26.34 -17.26 11.08
CA LEU A 597 25.58 -18.50 11.13
C LEU A 597 24.87 -18.77 9.80
N TYR A 598 24.44 -17.73 9.10
CA TYR A 598 23.88 -17.83 7.75
C TYR A 598 24.94 -18.21 6.72
N ASP A 599 26.05 -17.49 6.65
CA ASP A 599 27.14 -17.77 5.70
C ASP A 599 27.67 -19.20 5.85
N ARG A 600 27.71 -19.71 7.10
CA ARG A 600 28.24 -21.04 7.39
C ARG A 600 27.25 -22.18 7.17
N PHE A 601 25.96 -21.96 7.42
CA PHE A 601 24.97 -23.05 7.51
C PHE A 601 23.75 -22.85 6.60
N GLY A 602 23.66 -21.73 5.91
CA GLY A 602 22.53 -21.37 5.06
C GLY A 602 21.22 -21.23 5.82
N PRO A 603 20.07 -21.41 5.13
CA PRO A 603 18.73 -21.30 5.69
C PRO A 603 18.28 -22.60 6.37
N CYS A 604 19.08 -23.11 7.31
CA CYS A 604 18.82 -24.35 8.03
C CYS A 604 18.72 -24.11 9.54
N GLY A 605 17.89 -24.93 10.22
CA GLY A 605 17.87 -24.99 11.67
C GLY A 605 19.17 -25.58 12.23
N PHE A 606 19.48 -25.33 13.50
CA PHE A 606 20.72 -25.80 14.14
C PHE A 606 20.87 -27.32 14.12
N SER A 607 19.77 -28.06 14.12
CA SER A 607 19.73 -29.52 14.06
C SER A 607 19.94 -30.11 12.68
N GLU A 608 19.80 -29.29 11.63
CA GLU A 608 19.96 -29.70 10.23
C GLU A 608 21.37 -29.41 9.70
N ILE A 609 22.24 -28.84 10.54
CA ILE A 609 23.64 -28.58 10.22
C ILE A 609 24.38 -29.92 10.07
N PRO A 610 24.94 -30.24 8.89
CA PRO A 610 25.67 -31.49 8.68
C PRO A 610 26.86 -31.61 9.64
N GLY A 611 26.94 -32.71 10.39
CA GLY A 611 28.13 -33.09 11.17
C GLY A 611 28.15 -32.70 12.66
N LYS A 612 27.07 -32.20 13.26
CA LYS A 612 26.96 -32.08 14.73
C LYS A 612 25.57 -32.45 15.24
N ILE A 613 25.47 -33.62 15.86
CA ILE A 613 24.44 -33.88 16.87
C ILE A 613 24.74 -32.92 18.01
N ILE A 614 24.00 -31.80 18.08
CA ILE A 614 24.00 -30.96 19.28
C ILE A 614 23.05 -31.66 20.25
N HIS A 615 23.61 -32.50 21.14
CA HIS A 615 22.91 -32.91 22.34
C HIS A 615 22.74 -31.66 23.21
N PHE A 616 21.48 -31.28 23.45
CA PHE A 616 21.11 -30.26 24.43
C PHE A 616 21.26 -30.77 25.85
#